data_AF-A0A9E7AYE8-F1
#
_entry.id   AF-A0A9E7AYE8-F1
#
_cell.length_a   1.000
_cell.length_b   1.000
_cell.length_c   1.000
_cell.angle_alpha   90.00
_cell.angle_beta   90.00
_cell.angle_gamma   90.00
#
_symmetry.space_group_name_H-M   'P 1'
#
loop_
_entity.id
_entity.type
_entity.pdbx_description
1 polymer ?
#
loop_
_entity_poly.entity_id
_entity_poly.type
_entity_poly.pdbx_seq_one_letter_code
_entity_poly.pdbx_strand_id
1 'polypeptide(L)'
;ANNPIWLIRNGELQSFGPDKQPIGTHGAEHKPFSLHEMQLEKGDCLYLFTDGYADQFGGPKGKKFKYKQLQELLLTIHRQSAGEQKRITGEHIERWKGNLEQVDDILLIGIKI
;
A
#
# COMPACT_ATOMS: atom_id res chain seq x y z
N ALA A 1 7.03 -2.79 7.43
CA ALA A 1 6.35 -2.53 8.73
C ALA A 1 6.11 -1.02 8.93
N ASN A 2 5.24 -0.60 9.88
CA ASN A 2 4.85 0.82 10.03
C ASN A 2 4.32 1.43 8.72
N ASN A 3 3.44 0.70 8.04
CA ASN A 3 2.81 1.17 6.81
C ASN A 3 1.47 1.84 7.15
N PRO A 4 1.17 3.01 6.57
CA PRO A 4 -0.12 3.65 6.74
C PRO A 4 -1.21 2.85 6.02
N ILE A 5 -2.46 3.08 6.44
CA ILE A 5 -3.63 2.70 5.65
C ILE A 5 -3.94 3.86 4.70
N TRP A 6 -4.25 3.56 3.44
CA TRP A 6 -4.65 4.57 2.47
C TRP A 6 -6.12 4.43 2.12
N LEU A 7 -6.86 5.54 2.20
CA LEU A 7 -8.21 5.67 1.66
C LEU A 7 -8.15 6.54 0.41
N ILE A 8 -8.74 6.08 -0.68
CA ILE A 8 -9.03 6.92 -1.83
C ILE A 8 -10.53 7.22 -1.84
N ARG A 9 -10.89 8.50 -1.67
CA ARG A 9 -12.27 9.02 -1.72
C ARG A 9 -12.30 10.22 -2.66
N ASN A 10 -13.27 10.27 -3.56
CA ASN A 10 -13.43 11.36 -4.53
C ASN A 10 -12.17 11.66 -5.38
N GLY A 11 -11.31 10.66 -5.58
CA GLY A 11 -10.05 10.81 -6.32
C GLY A 11 -8.91 11.44 -5.51
N GLU A 12 -9.09 11.62 -4.20
CA GLU A 12 -8.04 12.09 -3.28
C GLU A 12 -7.58 10.95 -2.37
N LEU A 13 -6.28 10.89 -2.10
CA LEU A 13 -5.70 9.90 -1.20
C LEU A 13 -5.51 10.51 0.19
N GLN A 14 -6.15 9.88 1.18
CA GLN A 14 -5.99 10.16 2.60
C GLN A 14 -5.15 9.05 3.24
N SER A 15 -4.26 9.42 4.16
CA SER A 15 -3.33 8.48 4.79
C SER A 15 -3.52 8.48 6.30
N PHE A 16 -3.74 7.29 6.87
CA PHE A 16 -3.85 7.07 8.32
C PHE A 16 -2.53 6.51 8.83
N GLY A 17 -1.83 7.30 9.63
CA GLY A 17 -0.48 6.98 10.09
C GLY A 17 -0.46 5.84 11.13
N PRO A 18 0.56 4.98 11.11
CA PRO A 18 0.74 3.94 12.12
C PRO A 18 1.41 4.51 13.37
N ASP A 19 1.23 3.84 14.51
CA ASP A 19 2.11 4.05 15.65
C ASP A 19 3.46 3.39 15.38
N LYS A 20 4.54 4.17 15.48
CA LYS A 20 5.90 3.69 15.18
C LYS A 20 6.47 2.88 16.35
N GLN A 21 5.85 1.74 16.63
CA GLN A 21 6.25 0.81 17.69
C GLN A 21 5.91 -0.63 17.29
N PRO A 22 6.73 -1.62 17.70
CA PRO A 22 6.45 -3.02 17.41
C PRO A 22 5.36 -3.56 18.34
N ILE A 23 4.69 -4.64 17.93
CA ILE A 23 3.63 -5.31 18.71
C ILE A 23 4.21 -6.03 19.96
N GLY A 24 5.51 -6.30 19.98
CA GLY A 24 6.20 -6.90 21.13
C GLY A 24 7.51 -6.18 21.45
N THR A 25 7.60 -5.64 22.67
CA THR A 25 8.86 -5.15 23.27
C THR A 25 9.07 -5.83 24.61
N HIS A 26 10.23 -6.48 24.80
CA HIS A 26 10.68 -6.86 26.14
C HIS A 26 11.35 -5.64 26.81
N GLY A 27 10.75 -5.13 27.88
CA GLY A 27 11.38 -4.13 28.76
C GLY A 27 11.20 -2.65 28.38
N ALA A 28 10.45 -2.32 27.33
CA ALA A 28 10.02 -0.95 27.05
C ALA A 28 8.57 -0.73 27.53
N GLU A 29 8.23 0.51 27.91
CA GLU A 29 6.85 0.87 28.25
C GLU A 29 5.90 0.53 27.09
N HIS A 30 4.85 -0.24 27.39
CA HIS A 30 3.77 -0.51 26.44
C HIS A 30 2.99 0.77 26.19
N LYS A 31 3.24 1.44 25.05
CA LYS A 31 2.39 2.55 24.63
C LYS A 31 1.16 1.97 23.92
N PRO A 32 -0.06 2.44 24.24
CA PRO A 32 -1.26 1.98 23.55
C PRO A 32 -1.17 2.32 22.05
N PHE A 33 -1.80 1.47 21.22
CA PHE A 33 -1.98 1.76 19.80
C PHE A 33 -3.18 2.69 19.60
N SER A 34 -3.08 3.56 18.60
CA SER A 34 -4.11 4.47 18.16
C SER A 34 -5.17 3.71 17.38
N LEU A 35 -6.43 3.82 17.82
CA LEU A 35 -7.59 3.34 17.06
C LEU A 35 -8.01 4.41 16.05
N HIS A 36 -8.11 4.03 14.78
CA HIS A 36 -8.68 4.87 13.72
C HIS A 36 -10.05 4.32 13.33
N GLU A 37 -11.10 5.10 13.56
CA GLU A 37 -12.47 4.78 13.15
C GLU A 37 -12.90 5.70 12.01
N MET A 38 -13.57 5.15 11.00
CA MET A 38 -14.02 5.92 9.85
C MET A 38 -15.30 5.35 9.25
N GLN A 39 -16.21 6.25 8.86
CA GLN A 39 -17.40 5.90 8.09
C GLN A 39 -17.05 5.81 6.61
N LEU A 40 -17.34 4.66 6.00
CA LEU A 40 -17.12 4.43 4.57
C LEU A 40 -18.31 4.87 3.74
N GLU A 41 -18.02 5.35 2.53
CA GLU A 41 -18.97 5.79 1.52
C GLU A 41 -18.85 4.94 0.25
N LYS A 42 -19.94 4.84 -0.52
CA LYS A 42 -19.93 4.11 -1.79
C LYS A 42 -18.90 4.72 -2.75
N GLY A 43 -18.07 3.88 -3.35
CA GLY A 43 -16.99 4.29 -4.24
C GLY A 43 -15.63 4.47 -3.55
N ASP A 44 -15.57 4.39 -2.22
CA ASP A 44 -14.31 4.38 -1.48
C ASP A 44 -13.45 3.16 -1.85
N CYS A 45 -12.12 3.38 -1.87
CA CYS A 45 -11.14 2.31 -1.99
C CYS A 45 -10.14 2.39 -0.82
N LEU A 46 -10.09 1.35 0.01
CA LEU A 46 -9.15 1.22 1.11
C LEU A 46 -8.00 0.27 0.70
N TYR A 47 -6.76 0.67 0.98
CA TYR A 47 -5.57 -0.14 0.71
C TYR A 47 -4.72 -0.36 1.95
N LEU A 48 -4.31 -1.61 2.14
CA LEU A 48 -3.36 -2.06 3.16
C LEU A 48 -2.24 -2.82 2.46
N PHE A 49 -0.99 -2.61 2.87
CA PHE A 49 0.16 -3.17 2.15
C PHE A 49 1.40 -3.36 3.02
N THR A 50 2.31 -4.22 2.55
CA THR A 50 3.70 -4.31 3.02
C THR A 50 4.61 -3.38 2.22
N ASP A 51 5.81 -3.12 2.75
CA ASP A 51 6.86 -2.31 2.15
C ASP A 51 7.43 -2.92 0.87
N GLY A 52 7.36 -4.25 0.71
CA GLY A 52 7.95 -4.95 -0.43
C GLY A 52 7.55 -4.41 -1.80
N TYR A 53 6.29 -3.96 -1.99
CA TYR A 53 5.88 -3.37 -3.27
C TYR A 53 6.68 -2.09 -3.58
N ALA A 54 6.81 -1.20 -2.60
CA ALA A 54 7.54 0.06 -2.77
C ALA A 54 9.06 -0.16 -2.82
N ASP A 55 9.57 -1.17 -2.13
CA ASP A 55 11.00 -1.47 -2.10
C ASP A 55 11.50 -2.29 -3.29
N GLN A 56 10.59 -2.84 -4.11
CA GLN A 56 10.95 -3.57 -5.32
C GLN A 56 11.80 -2.71 -6.27
N PHE A 57 12.97 -3.23 -6.62
CA PHE A 57 13.85 -2.68 -7.64
C PHE A 57 13.36 -3.03 -9.04
N GLY A 58 13.49 -2.09 -9.97
CA GLY A 58 12.93 -2.25 -11.31
C GLY A 58 13.14 -1.06 -12.24
N GLY A 59 12.47 -1.14 -13.38
CA GLY A 59 12.49 -0.13 -14.43
C GLY A 59 13.84 0.02 -15.14
N PRO A 60 13.95 0.92 -16.13
CA PRO A 60 15.13 1.04 -16.99
C PRO A 60 16.42 1.41 -16.26
N LYS A 61 16.31 1.92 -15.04
CA LYS A 61 17.43 2.39 -14.21
C LYS A 61 17.65 1.53 -12.96
N GLY A 62 16.93 0.41 -12.81
CA GLY A 62 17.05 -0.48 -11.65
C GLY A 62 16.84 0.24 -10.31
N LYS A 63 15.79 1.07 -10.20
CA LYS A 63 15.48 1.85 -8.99
C LYS A 63 14.33 1.23 -8.21
N LYS A 64 14.24 1.54 -6.92
CA LYS A 64 13.05 1.25 -6.10
C LYS A 64 11.81 1.94 -6.67
N PHE A 65 10.65 1.29 -6.57
CA PHE A 65 9.37 1.83 -7.01
C PHE A 65 8.90 3.02 -6.15
N LYS A 66 9.09 2.92 -4.83
CA LYS A 66 8.70 3.90 -3.80
C LYS A 66 7.19 4.12 -3.69
N TYR A 67 6.78 4.61 -2.51
CA TYR A 67 5.37 4.87 -2.21
C TYR A 67 4.71 5.90 -3.13
N LYS A 68 5.43 6.92 -3.59
CA LYS A 68 4.87 7.93 -4.48
C LYS A 68 4.30 7.32 -5.76
N GLN A 69 5.04 6.41 -6.41
CA GLN A 69 4.57 5.75 -7.63
C GLN A 69 3.41 4.79 -7.35
N LEU A 70 3.40 4.12 -6.19
CA LEU A 70 2.28 3.29 -5.78
C LEU A 70 1.00 4.11 -5.55
N GLN A 71 1.11 5.25 -4.86
CA GLN A 71 0.00 6.18 -4.67
C GLN A 71 -0.56 6.68 -6.00
N GLU A 72 0.31 7.10 -6.91
CA GLU A 72 -0.06 7.52 -8.27
C GLU A 72 -0.78 6.38 -9.01
N LEU A 73 -0.24 5.16 -8.99
CA LEU A 73 -0.86 4.00 -9.61
C LEU A 73 -2.27 3.75 -9.05
N LEU A 74 -2.42 3.68 -7.73
CA LEU A 74 -3.71 3.43 -7.08
C LEU A 74 -4.73 4.54 -7.41
N LEU A 75 -4.30 5.81 -7.41
CA LEU A 75 -5.13 6.94 -7.82
C LEU A 75 -5.59 6.83 -9.28
N THR A 76 -4.80 6.26 -10.18
CA THR A 76 -5.23 6.08 -11.59
C THR A 76 -6.25 4.96 -11.77
N ILE A 77 -6.23 3.94 -10.90
CA ILE A 77 -7.04 2.71 -11.07
C ILE A 77 -8.22 2.59 -10.10
N HIS A 78 -8.33 3.46 -9.08
CA HIS A 78 -9.36 3.34 -8.02
C HIS A 78 -10.80 3.23 -8.55
N ARG A 79 -11.11 3.77 -9.73
CA ARG A 79 -12.44 3.69 -10.35
C ARG A 79 -12.75 2.32 -10.95
N GLN A 80 -11.73 1.52 -11.27
CA GLN A 80 -11.90 0.17 -11.81
C GLN A 80 -12.52 -0.78 -10.78
N SER A 81 -12.98 -1.95 -11.23
CA SER A 81 -13.45 -3.02 -10.34
C SER A 81 -12.31 -3.53 -9.46
N ALA A 82 -12.61 -4.07 -8.28
CA ALA A 82 -11.57 -4.60 -7.38
C ALA A 82 -10.71 -5.70 -8.04
N GLY A 83 -11.34 -6.56 -8.85
CA GLY A 83 -10.63 -7.59 -9.63
C GLY A 83 -9.67 -6.98 -10.65
N GLU A 84 -10.08 -5.91 -11.32
CA GLU A 84 -9.24 -5.21 -12.30
C GLU A 84 -8.10 -4.46 -11.63
N GLN A 85 -8.33 -3.82 -10.48
CA GLN A 85 -7.26 -3.21 -9.69
C GLN A 85 -6.21 -4.22 -9.25
N LYS A 86 -6.65 -5.41 -8.79
CA LYS A 86 -5.76 -6.53 -8.44
C LYS A 86 -4.93 -6.97 -9.64
N ARG A 87 -5.57 -7.14 -10.80
CA ARG A 87 -4.89 -7.52 -12.05
C ARG A 87 -3.83 -6.48 -12.43
N ILE A 88 -4.21 -5.20 -12.47
CA ILE A 88 -3.32 -4.11 -12.88
C ILE A 88 -2.12 -3.98 -11.93
N THR A 89 -2.34 -4.00 -10.62
CA THR A 89 -1.24 -3.90 -9.64
C THR A 89 -0.29 -5.10 -9.74
N GLY A 90 -0.81 -6.32 -9.88
CA GLY A 90 0.01 -7.51 -10.10
C GLY A 90 0.83 -7.46 -11.39
N GLU A 91 0.23 -7.06 -12.52
CA GLU A 91 0.97 -6.91 -13.78
C GLU A 91 1.99 -5.77 -13.73
N HIS A 92 1.65 -4.68 -13.05
CA HIS A 92 2.52 -3.52 -12.94
C HIS A 92 3.79 -3.83 -12.16
N ILE A 93 3.69 -4.55 -11.02
CA ILE A 93 4.87 -4.89 -10.23
C ILE A 93 5.78 -5.87 -10.95
N GLU A 94 5.22 -6.86 -11.65
CA GLU A 94 6.01 -7.79 -12.47
C GLU A 94 6.71 -7.08 -13.62
N ARG A 95 6.01 -6.18 -14.31
CA ARG A 95 6.62 -5.36 -15.38
C ARG A 95 7.70 -4.44 -14.83
N TRP A 96 7.49 -3.85 -13.65
CA TRP A 96 8.48 -2.99 -13.00
C TRP A 96 9.73 -3.78 -12.64
N LYS A 97 9.57 -4.90 -11.94
CA LYS A 97 10.65 -5.82 -11.54
C LYS A 97 11.45 -6.30 -12.76
N GLY A 98 10.77 -6.66 -13.84
CA GLY A 98 11.41 -7.21 -15.03
C GLY A 98 12.18 -8.49 -14.70
N ASN A 99 13.47 -8.51 -15.03
CA ASN A 99 14.36 -9.64 -14.75
C ASN A 99 15.09 -9.53 -13.39
N LEU A 100 14.82 -8.50 -12.60
CA LEU A 100 15.42 -8.36 -11.27
C LEU A 100 14.72 -9.29 -10.28
N GLU A 101 15.44 -9.69 -9.24
CA GLU A 101 14.86 -10.52 -8.19
C GLU A 101 13.90 -9.72 -7.30
N GLN A 102 12.95 -10.44 -6.71
CA GLN A 102 12.11 -9.88 -5.66
C GLN A 102 12.93 -9.79 -4.37
N VAL A 103 12.91 -8.61 -3.73
CA VAL A 103 13.79 -8.31 -2.59
C VAL A 103 13.13 -8.53 -1.24
N ASP A 104 11.80 -8.59 -1.19
CA ASP A 104 11.01 -8.72 0.04
C ASP A 104 9.61 -9.27 -0.28
N ASP A 105 8.86 -9.68 0.74
CA ASP A 105 7.49 -10.16 0.60
C ASP A 105 6.53 -9.02 0.23
N ILE A 106 5.72 -9.26 -0.81
CA ILE A 106 4.77 -8.28 -1.35
C ILE A 106 3.35 -8.69 -1.00
N LEU A 107 2.65 -7.83 -0.25
CA LEU A 107 1.22 -7.93 0.00
C LEU A 107 0.55 -6.58 -0.25
N LEU A 108 -0.51 -6.60 -1.04
CA LEU A 108 -1.41 -5.46 -1.27
C LEU A 108 -2.85 -5.95 -1.20
N ILE A 109 -3.62 -5.41 -0.27
CA ILE A 109 -5.03 -5.69 -0.07
C ILE A 109 -5.79 -4.43 -0.47
N GLY A 110 -6.77 -4.56 -1.37
CA GLY A 110 -7.69 -3.50 -1.76
C GLY A 110 -9.13 -3.88 -1.42
N ILE A 111 -9.84 -2.99 -0.74
CA ILE A 111 -11.25 -3.13 -0.40
C ILE A 111 -12.00 -1.99 -1.08
N LYS A 112 -13.01 -2.31 -1.88
CA LYS A 112 -13.86 -1.34 -2.58
C LYS A 112 -15.30 -1.45 -2.09
N ILE A 113 -15.92 -0.30 -1.82
CA ILE A 113 -17.29 -0.19 -1.26
C ILE A 113 -18.31 0.14 -2.35
#